data_AF-A0A3E1NN11-F1
#
_entry.id   AF-A0A3E1NN11-F1
#
_cell.length_a   1.000
_cell.length_b   1.000
_cell.length_c   1.000
_cell.angle_alpha   90.00
_cell.angle_beta   90.00
_cell.angle_gamma   90.00
#
_symmetry.space_group_name_H-M   'P 1'
#
loop_
_entity.id
_entity.type
_entity.pdbx_description
1 polymer ?
#
loop_
_entity_poly.entity_id
_entity_poly.type
_entity_poly.pdbx_seq_one_letter_code
_entity_poly.pdbx_strand_id
1 'polypeptide(L)'
;MIIKGYEEKLDDRDIRYINYVIDKSTMADTIESYIKDLDCTIIYPDGSRPRQTINYGYRITLSSIEYILDKAYLILEHHPEKAQSYIDYRNTIIKRIIDIHEKNLDFERRNPVRYYSKEPRKRARSASRVNQSKDVFTGQPIDVSTGIAKAIKPKKETIAQRKAKLLGGKAVSFAFNGLKISEYNE
;
A
#
# COMPACT_ATOMS: atom_id res chain seq x y z
N MET A 1 -10.73 23.88 -14.52
CA MET A 1 -9.64 23.27 -13.76
C MET A 1 -9.43 24.00 -12.44
N ILE A 2 -9.42 23.30 -11.31
CA ILE A 2 -9.26 23.93 -9.98
C ILE A 2 -7.82 24.38 -9.73
N ILE A 3 -6.83 23.55 -10.09
CA ILE A 3 -5.39 23.87 -9.93
C ILE A 3 -4.70 23.66 -11.28
N LYS A 4 -4.06 24.72 -11.80
CA LYS A 4 -3.35 24.69 -13.08
C LYS A 4 -2.16 23.73 -13.02
N GLY A 5 -2.01 22.88 -14.05
CA GLY A 5 -0.90 21.91 -14.16
C GLY A 5 -1.12 20.58 -13.43
N TYR A 6 -2.24 20.41 -12.72
CA TYR A 6 -2.64 19.15 -12.08
C TYR A 6 -3.69 18.38 -12.88
N GLU A 7 -3.80 18.71 -14.15
CA GLU A 7 -4.85 18.32 -15.08
C GLU A 7 -4.72 16.84 -15.39
N GLU A 8 -5.72 16.04 -15.07
CA GLU A 8 -5.72 14.61 -15.40
C GLU A 8 -7.05 14.21 -15.99
N LYS A 9 -7.03 13.47 -17.09
CA LYS A 9 -8.25 13.02 -17.74
C LYS A 9 -8.77 11.79 -17.01
N LEU A 10 -10.01 11.87 -16.54
CA LEU A 10 -10.72 10.72 -15.98
C LEU A 10 -11.03 9.72 -17.09
N ASP A 11 -10.74 8.45 -16.85
CA ASP A 11 -11.13 7.38 -17.75
C ASP A 11 -12.57 6.90 -17.46
N ASP A 12 -13.11 6.02 -18.31
CA ASP A 12 -14.47 5.50 -18.12
C ASP A 12 -14.63 4.72 -16.81
N ARG A 13 -13.56 4.12 -16.29
CA ARG A 13 -13.60 3.38 -15.03
C ARG A 13 -13.68 4.35 -13.86
N ASP A 14 -12.90 5.42 -13.87
CA ASP A 14 -12.93 6.47 -12.87
C ASP A 14 -14.33 7.09 -12.81
N ILE A 15 -14.88 7.46 -13.96
CA ILE A 15 -16.24 8.01 -14.07
C ILE A 15 -17.28 7.05 -13.50
N ARG A 16 -17.22 5.76 -13.88
CA ARG A 16 -18.15 4.74 -13.34
C ARG A 16 -18.02 4.62 -11.83
N TYR A 17 -16.79 4.65 -11.31
CA TYR A 17 -16.56 4.54 -9.87
C TYR A 17 -17.08 5.77 -9.12
N ILE A 18 -16.79 6.98 -9.59
CA ILE A 18 -17.29 8.23 -8.99
C ILE A 18 -18.82 8.18 -8.93
N ASN A 19 -19.48 7.81 -10.03
CA ASN A 19 -20.94 7.72 -10.07
C ASN A 19 -21.48 6.68 -9.08
N TYR A 20 -20.85 5.53 -8.98
CA TYR A 20 -21.20 4.52 -7.98
C TYR A 20 -21.08 5.03 -6.54
N VAL A 21 -20.07 5.86 -6.23
CA VAL A 21 -19.90 6.46 -4.90
C VAL A 21 -20.97 7.51 -4.63
N ILE A 22 -21.29 8.34 -5.63
CA ILE A 22 -22.39 9.32 -5.54
C ILE A 22 -23.72 8.60 -5.28
N ASP A 23 -24.02 7.53 -6.01
CA ASP A 23 -25.29 6.78 -5.87
C ASP A 23 -25.45 6.15 -4.48
N LYS A 24 -24.34 5.83 -3.83
CA LYS A 24 -24.30 5.29 -2.47
C LYS A 24 -24.34 6.35 -1.36
N SER A 25 -24.12 7.61 -1.70
CA SER A 25 -23.99 8.70 -0.75
C SER A 25 -24.64 9.96 -1.32
N THR A 26 -24.10 11.14 -1.03
CA THR A 26 -24.49 12.38 -1.70
C THR A 26 -23.28 12.96 -2.44
N MET A 27 -23.53 13.83 -3.42
CA MET A 27 -22.45 14.54 -4.11
C MET A 27 -21.59 15.34 -3.12
N ALA A 28 -22.22 15.96 -2.11
CA ALA A 28 -21.52 16.72 -1.07
C ALA A 28 -20.62 15.81 -0.22
N ASP A 29 -21.13 14.68 0.27
CA ASP A 29 -20.34 13.72 1.05
C ASP A 29 -19.18 13.16 0.24
N THR A 30 -19.41 12.90 -1.04
CA THR A 30 -18.37 12.42 -1.97
C THR A 30 -17.26 13.48 -2.14
N ILE A 31 -17.63 14.75 -2.32
CA ILE A 31 -16.67 15.86 -2.40
C ILE A 31 -15.86 15.96 -1.10
N GLU A 32 -16.52 15.92 0.07
CA GLU A 32 -15.82 16.00 1.36
C GLU A 32 -14.85 14.82 1.57
N SER A 33 -15.21 13.62 1.12
CA SER A 33 -14.30 12.47 1.14
C SER A 33 -13.06 12.74 0.29
N TYR A 34 -13.23 13.23 -0.94
CA TYR A 34 -12.10 13.53 -1.82
C TYR A 34 -11.26 14.70 -1.33
N ILE A 35 -11.84 15.71 -0.69
CA ILE A 35 -11.08 16.80 -0.07
C ILE A 35 -10.17 16.26 1.04
N LYS A 36 -10.63 15.30 1.84
CA LYS A 36 -9.79 14.63 2.85
C LYS A 36 -8.64 13.86 2.21
N ASP A 37 -8.88 13.19 1.09
CA ASP A 37 -7.86 12.45 0.36
C ASP A 37 -6.78 13.35 -0.28
N LEU A 38 -7.03 14.67 -0.39
CA LEU A 38 -6.03 15.63 -0.85
C LEU A 38 -5.00 15.98 0.24
N ASP A 39 -5.18 15.59 1.50
CA ASP A 39 -4.18 15.87 2.54
C ASP A 39 -2.88 15.05 2.32
N CYS A 40 -1.79 15.73 2.00
CA CYS A 40 -0.47 15.11 1.77
C CYS A 40 0.46 15.20 2.99
N THR A 41 -0.04 15.70 4.13
CA THR A 41 0.73 15.88 5.36
C THR A 41 0.81 14.60 6.21
N ILE A 42 -0.04 13.61 5.91
CA ILE A 42 -0.07 12.33 6.61
C ILE A 42 1.20 11.53 6.33
N ILE A 43 1.87 11.12 7.41
CA ILE A 43 3.01 10.20 7.39
C ILE A 43 2.67 8.99 8.26
N TYR A 44 2.75 7.79 7.70
CA TYR A 44 2.55 6.55 8.45
C TYR A 44 3.75 6.22 9.35
N PRO A 45 3.59 5.33 10.36
CA PRO A 45 4.67 4.98 11.29
C PRO A 45 5.93 4.41 10.62
N ASP A 46 5.78 3.79 9.43
CA ASP A 46 6.89 3.29 8.61
C ASP A 46 7.59 4.40 7.80
N GLY A 47 7.16 5.65 7.95
CA GLY A 47 7.63 6.82 7.23
C GLY A 47 7.12 6.89 5.79
N SER A 48 6.21 6.01 5.37
CA SER A 48 5.57 6.12 4.06
C SER A 48 4.54 7.25 4.05
N ARG A 49 4.31 7.78 2.86
CA ARG A 49 3.40 8.88 2.57
C ARG A 49 2.35 8.36 1.58
N PRO A 50 1.09 8.16 2.00
CA PRO A 50 0.04 7.62 1.14
C PRO A 50 -0.33 8.58 -0.01
N ARG A 51 -0.16 9.89 0.22
CA ARG A 51 -0.46 10.94 -0.75
C ARG A 51 0.68 11.96 -0.79
N GLN A 52 0.99 12.43 -1.98
CA GLN A 52 1.98 13.46 -2.29
C GLN A 52 1.46 14.22 -3.51
N THR A 53 1.83 15.48 -3.67
CA THR A 53 1.31 16.33 -4.77
C THR A 53 1.67 15.75 -6.14
N ILE A 54 2.85 15.15 -6.27
CA ILE A 54 3.32 14.51 -7.51
C ILE A 54 2.55 13.24 -7.88
N ASN A 55 1.77 12.67 -6.96
CA ASN A 55 1.14 11.37 -7.19
C ASN A 55 0.03 11.50 -8.22
N TYR A 56 -0.03 10.54 -9.16
CA TYR A 56 -1.14 10.43 -10.11
C TYR A 56 -2.51 10.45 -9.42
N GLY A 57 -2.64 9.71 -8.31
CA GLY A 57 -3.88 9.69 -7.54
C GLY A 57 -4.28 11.05 -6.97
N TYR A 58 -3.34 11.96 -6.66
CA TYR A 58 -3.67 13.31 -6.20
C TYR A 58 -4.33 14.12 -7.32
N ARG A 59 -3.80 14.01 -8.55
CA ARG A 59 -4.37 14.64 -9.74
C ARG A 59 -5.74 14.07 -10.09
N ILE A 60 -5.89 12.74 -10.03
CA ILE A 60 -7.20 12.10 -10.23
C ILE A 60 -8.23 12.57 -9.20
N THR A 61 -7.86 12.70 -7.93
CA THR A 61 -8.79 13.22 -6.89
C THR A 61 -9.23 14.65 -7.22
N LEU A 62 -8.34 15.53 -7.67
CA LEU A 62 -8.69 16.89 -8.10
C LEU A 62 -9.66 16.87 -9.30
N SER A 63 -9.35 16.10 -10.34
CA SER A 63 -10.23 15.93 -11.50
C SER A 63 -11.58 15.31 -11.14
N SER A 64 -11.60 14.41 -10.15
CA SER A 64 -12.84 13.78 -9.66
C SER A 64 -13.76 14.80 -8.99
N ILE A 65 -13.21 15.70 -8.17
CA ILE A 65 -13.99 16.78 -7.56
C ILE A 65 -14.54 17.71 -8.64
N GLU A 66 -13.72 18.08 -9.63
CA GLU A 66 -14.15 18.92 -10.74
C GLU A 66 -15.30 18.28 -11.52
N TYR A 67 -15.20 16.99 -11.84
CA TYR A 67 -16.27 16.23 -12.49
C TYR A 67 -17.58 16.26 -11.69
N ILE A 68 -17.52 16.09 -10.37
CA ILE A 68 -18.72 16.14 -9.51
C ILE A 68 -19.33 17.55 -9.50
N LEU A 69 -18.50 18.58 -9.43
CA LEU A 69 -18.96 19.97 -9.49
C LEU A 69 -19.62 20.27 -10.82
N ASP A 70 -19.06 19.83 -11.94
CA ASP A 70 -19.63 20.02 -13.28
C ASP A 70 -20.96 19.25 -13.43
N LYS A 71 -21.05 18.03 -12.86
CA LYS A 71 -22.33 17.32 -12.78
C LYS A 71 -23.38 18.07 -11.98
N ALA A 72 -22.99 18.68 -10.86
CA ALA A 72 -23.90 19.50 -10.06
C ALA A 72 -24.34 20.77 -10.83
N TYR A 73 -23.50 21.31 -11.71
CA TYR A 73 -23.88 22.41 -12.58
C TYR A 73 -24.99 22.04 -13.56
N LEU A 74 -24.93 20.85 -14.17
CA LEU A 74 -25.97 20.36 -15.08
C LEU A 74 -27.35 20.27 -14.41
N ILE A 75 -27.40 19.93 -13.11
CA ILE A 75 -28.65 19.90 -12.34
C ILE A 75 -29.27 21.30 -12.22
N LEU A 76 -28.46 22.36 -12.20
CA LEU A 76 -28.94 23.74 -12.09
C LEU A 76 -29.56 24.27 -13.37
N GLU A 77 -29.27 23.67 -14.53
CA GLU A 77 -29.96 24.04 -15.78
C GLU A 77 -31.48 23.85 -15.64
N HIS A 78 -31.91 22.91 -14.79
CA HIS A 78 -33.31 22.66 -14.45
C HIS A 78 -33.82 23.46 -13.23
N HIS A 79 -32.92 24.07 -12.46
CA HIS A 79 -33.21 24.79 -11.21
C HIS A 79 -32.44 26.12 -11.12
N PRO A 80 -32.75 27.09 -12.01
CA PRO A 80 -32.00 28.35 -12.10
C PRO A 80 -32.09 29.20 -10.82
N GLU A 81 -33.14 29.01 -10.01
CA GLU A 81 -33.32 29.70 -8.73
C GLU A 81 -32.22 29.38 -7.71
N LYS A 82 -31.52 28.26 -7.88
CA LYS A 82 -30.42 27.82 -6.99
C LYS A 82 -29.03 28.18 -7.50
N ALA A 83 -28.93 28.84 -8.66
CA ALA A 83 -27.65 29.11 -9.32
C ALA A 83 -26.68 29.89 -8.42
N GLN A 84 -27.14 30.94 -7.75
CA GLN A 84 -26.29 31.74 -6.86
C GLN A 84 -25.73 30.91 -5.70
N SER A 85 -26.60 30.12 -5.03
CA SER A 85 -26.19 29.25 -3.94
C SER A 85 -25.14 28.23 -4.39
N TYR A 86 -25.25 27.71 -5.60
CA TYR A 86 -24.24 26.81 -6.15
C TYR A 86 -22.92 27.53 -6.45
N ILE A 87 -22.95 28.72 -7.03
CA ILE A 87 -21.74 29.51 -7.30
C ILE A 87 -20.99 29.75 -5.99
N ASP A 88 -21.70 30.11 -4.92
CA ASP A 88 -21.13 30.32 -3.60
C ASP A 88 -20.53 29.02 -3.02
N TYR A 89 -21.26 27.90 -3.14
CA TYR A 89 -20.77 26.58 -2.74
C TYR A 89 -19.51 26.17 -3.53
N ARG A 90 -19.52 26.28 -4.85
CA ARG A 90 -18.37 25.97 -5.71
C ARG A 90 -17.17 26.82 -5.34
N ASN A 91 -17.36 28.10 -5.10
CA ASN A 91 -16.29 29.02 -4.71
C ASN A 91 -15.69 28.67 -3.35
N THR A 92 -16.52 28.26 -2.38
CA THR A 92 -16.02 27.81 -1.07
C THR A 92 -15.22 26.52 -1.17
N ILE A 93 -15.66 25.55 -1.98
CA ILE A 93 -14.90 24.32 -2.25
C ILE A 93 -13.57 24.61 -2.93
N ILE A 94 -13.55 25.47 -3.96
CA ILE A 94 -12.32 25.84 -4.67
C ILE A 94 -11.31 26.49 -3.71
N LYS A 95 -11.75 27.45 -2.87
CA LYS A 95 -10.87 28.08 -1.87
C LYS A 95 -10.27 27.05 -0.92
N ARG A 96 -11.08 26.13 -0.40
CA ARG A 96 -10.60 25.05 0.49
C ARG A 96 -9.55 24.16 -0.17
N ILE A 97 -9.75 23.82 -1.45
CA ILE A 97 -8.81 22.98 -2.20
C ILE A 97 -7.48 23.73 -2.43
N ILE A 98 -7.54 25.02 -2.76
CA ILE A 98 -6.35 25.86 -2.91
C ILE A 98 -5.59 25.94 -1.58
N ASP A 99 -6.28 26.21 -0.47
CA ASP A 99 -5.65 26.28 0.86
C ASP A 99 -4.96 24.97 1.25
N ILE A 100 -5.58 23.82 0.95
CA ILE A 100 -4.99 22.50 1.19
C ILE A 100 -3.77 22.29 0.29
N HIS A 101 -3.87 22.68 -0.98
CA HIS A 101 -2.77 22.55 -1.93
C HIS A 101 -1.55 23.36 -1.52
N GLU A 102 -1.74 24.61 -1.11
CA GLU A 102 -0.65 25.47 -0.61
C GLU A 102 0.00 24.87 0.64
N LYS A 103 -0.82 24.39 1.61
CA LYS A 103 -0.32 23.68 2.79
C LYS A 103 0.50 22.44 2.44
N ASN A 104 0.06 21.67 1.44
CA ASN A 104 0.79 20.49 0.96
C ASN A 104 2.14 20.87 0.34
N LEU A 105 2.18 21.93 -0.47
CA LEU A 105 3.43 22.43 -1.06
C LEU A 105 4.39 22.91 0.03
N ASP A 106 3.91 23.65 1.03
CA ASP A 106 4.71 24.09 2.19
C ASP A 106 5.22 22.92 3.04
N PHE A 107 4.42 21.87 3.15
CA PHE A 107 4.85 20.64 3.79
C PHE A 107 5.96 19.95 3.00
N GLU A 108 5.83 19.86 1.68
CA GLU A 108 6.80 19.20 0.80
C GLU A 108 8.11 19.98 0.63
N ARG A 109 8.07 21.32 0.75
CA ARG A 109 9.28 22.16 0.84
C ARG A 109 10.13 21.80 2.05
N ARG A 110 9.50 21.46 3.18
CA ARG A 110 10.17 21.04 4.42
C ARG A 110 10.46 19.54 4.47
N ASN A 111 9.61 18.74 3.83
CA ASN A 111 9.67 17.28 3.82
C ASN A 111 9.72 16.80 2.36
N PRO A 112 10.92 16.63 1.79
CA PRO A 112 11.07 16.39 0.37
C PRO A 112 10.25 15.17 -0.08
N VAL A 113 9.74 15.30 -1.29
CA VAL A 113 8.96 14.28 -1.98
C VAL A 113 9.74 12.96 -2.02
N ARG A 114 9.08 11.88 -1.58
CA ARG A 114 9.63 10.52 -1.66
C ARG A 114 9.32 9.90 -3.02
N TYR A 115 10.31 9.25 -3.60
CA TYR A 115 10.16 8.39 -4.77
C TYR A 115 10.20 6.93 -4.33
N TYR A 116 9.11 6.20 -4.53
CA TYR A 116 9.04 4.77 -4.23
C TYR A 116 9.51 3.99 -5.46
N SER A 117 10.65 3.30 -5.35
CA SER A 117 11.06 2.31 -6.35
C SER A 117 10.34 0.98 -6.07
N LYS A 118 9.81 0.36 -7.12
CA LYS A 118 9.38 -1.06 -7.05
C LYS A 118 10.57 -2.01 -6.91
N GLU A 119 11.76 -1.53 -7.23
CA GLU A 119 12.97 -2.30 -7.05
C GLU A 119 13.25 -2.51 -5.57
N PRO A 120 13.52 -3.76 -5.15
CA PRO A 120 13.94 -4.02 -3.78
C PRO A 120 15.23 -3.25 -3.55
N ARG A 121 15.24 -2.35 -2.56
CA ARG A 121 16.46 -1.69 -2.12
C ARG A 121 17.49 -2.79 -1.82
N LYS A 122 18.53 -2.88 -2.65
CA LYS A 122 19.73 -3.64 -2.34
C LYS A 122 20.40 -2.95 -1.17
N ARG A 123 19.91 -3.19 0.05
CA ARG A 123 20.70 -2.92 1.25
C ARG A 123 21.90 -3.86 1.12
N ALA A 124 23.06 -3.32 0.78
CA ALA A 124 24.30 -4.01 1.09
C ALA A 124 24.20 -4.32 2.58
N ARG A 125 23.97 -5.59 2.93
CA ARG A 125 24.12 -6.02 4.32
C ARG A 125 25.51 -5.54 4.68
N SER A 126 25.61 -4.61 5.64
CA SER A 126 26.91 -4.30 6.23
C SER A 126 27.51 -5.64 6.62
N ALA A 127 28.55 -6.05 5.90
CA ALA A 127 29.34 -7.22 6.23
C ALA A 127 30.28 -6.89 7.40
N SER A 128 29.93 -5.94 8.27
CA SER A 128 30.54 -5.82 9.60
C SER A 128 30.07 -7.01 10.43
N ARG A 129 30.54 -8.19 10.06
CA ARG A 129 30.70 -9.29 11.00
C ARG A 129 31.61 -8.70 12.07
N VAL A 130 31.04 -8.42 13.24
CA VAL A 130 31.79 -7.89 14.38
C VAL A 130 32.74 -9.02 14.78
N ASN A 131 33.96 -8.98 14.25
CA ASN A 131 34.99 -9.99 14.48
C ASN A 131 35.67 -9.80 15.84
N GLN A 132 35.27 -8.79 16.60
CA GLN A 132 35.84 -8.48 17.91
C GLN A 132 34.72 -8.36 18.95
N SER A 133 34.68 -9.28 19.91
CA SER A 133 33.84 -9.17 21.10
C SER A 133 34.70 -8.77 22.30
N LYS A 134 34.13 -8.07 23.29
CA LYS A 134 34.84 -7.80 24.54
C LYS A 134 34.66 -8.99 25.50
N ASP A 135 35.75 -9.42 26.12
CA ASP A 135 35.71 -10.38 27.22
C ASP A 135 34.97 -9.78 28.42
N VAL A 136 34.04 -10.52 29.00
CA VAL A 136 33.24 -10.10 30.15
C VAL A 136 34.06 -10.12 31.44
N PHE A 137 35.14 -10.90 31.50
CA PHE A 137 35.97 -11.04 32.70
C PHE A 137 37.23 -10.17 32.67
N THR A 138 37.87 -10.04 31.50
CA THR A 138 39.14 -9.31 31.36
C THR A 138 38.99 -7.97 30.66
N GLY A 139 37.85 -7.69 30.02
CA GLY A 139 37.58 -6.45 29.29
C GLY A 139 38.39 -6.27 27.99
N GLN A 140 39.29 -7.22 27.66
CA GLN A 140 40.13 -7.16 26.47
C GLN A 140 39.35 -7.60 25.21
N PRO A 141 39.71 -7.07 24.03
CA PRO A 141 39.09 -7.50 22.77
C PRO A 141 39.54 -8.92 22.40
N ILE A 142 38.56 -9.81 22.17
CA ILE A 142 38.75 -11.18 21.70
C ILE A 142 38.39 -11.24 20.21
N ASP A 143 39.30 -11.79 19.39
CA ASP A 143 39.03 -12.12 17.99
C ASP A 143 38.21 -13.41 17.90
N VAL A 144 36.95 -13.29 17.48
CA VAL A 144 36.00 -14.41 17.33
C VAL A 144 36.08 -15.07 15.95
N SER A 145 37.04 -14.67 15.10
CA SER A 145 37.15 -15.18 13.73
C SER A 145 37.74 -16.59 13.61
N THR A 146 38.51 -17.06 14.59
CA THR A 146 39.30 -18.31 14.48
C THR A 146 38.86 -19.46 15.41
N GLY A 147 37.87 -19.26 16.28
CA GLY A 147 37.71 -20.13 17.47
C GLY A 147 36.41 -20.92 17.66
N ILE A 148 35.57 -21.15 16.64
CA ILE A 148 34.37 -21.99 16.81
C ILE A 148 34.31 -23.02 15.69
N ALA A 149 34.55 -24.30 16.04
CA ALA A 149 34.23 -25.44 15.20
C ALA A 149 32.86 -25.18 14.58
N LYS A 150 32.77 -25.16 13.24
CA LYS A 150 31.52 -24.92 12.51
C LYS A 150 30.44 -25.76 13.18
N ALA A 151 29.55 -25.14 13.96
CA ALA A 151 28.32 -25.79 14.36
C ALA A 151 27.60 -26.01 13.04
N ILE A 152 27.72 -27.23 12.50
CA ILE A 152 27.01 -27.67 11.31
C ILE A 152 25.55 -27.59 11.73
N LYS A 153 24.90 -26.46 11.43
CA LYS A 153 23.44 -26.35 11.57
C LYS A 153 22.88 -27.54 10.80
N PRO A 154 22.03 -28.39 11.42
CA PRO A 154 21.48 -29.53 10.71
C PRO A 154 20.83 -29.01 9.43
N LYS A 155 21.24 -29.60 8.28
CA LYS A 155 20.68 -29.22 6.98
C LYS A 155 19.16 -29.36 7.09
N LYS A 156 18.44 -28.26 6.84
CA LYS A 156 16.98 -28.24 6.80
C LYS A 156 16.54 -29.32 5.80
N GLU A 157 15.77 -30.31 6.26
CA GLU A 157 15.25 -31.38 5.40
C GLU A 157 14.50 -30.77 4.20
N THR A 158 14.86 -31.21 3.00
CA THR A 158 14.19 -30.76 1.78
C THR A 158 12.82 -31.42 1.64
N ILE A 159 11.93 -30.79 0.87
CA ILE A 159 10.57 -31.32 0.61
C ILE A 159 10.63 -32.73 0.00
N ALA A 160 11.66 -33.00 -0.82
CA ALA A 160 11.90 -34.33 -1.39
C ALA A 160 12.23 -35.39 -0.33
N GLN A 161 13.10 -35.06 0.63
CA GLN A 161 13.42 -35.96 1.76
C GLN A 161 12.19 -36.22 2.64
N ARG A 162 11.38 -35.18 2.86
CA ARG A 162 10.13 -35.29 3.63
C ARG A 162 9.09 -36.17 2.93
N LYS A 163 8.97 -36.08 1.60
CA LYS A 163 8.10 -36.96 0.79
C LYS A 163 8.60 -38.40 0.75
N ALA A 164 9.90 -38.63 0.62
CA ALA A 164 10.48 -39.98 0.62
C ALA A 164 10.25 -40.71 1.96
N LYS A 165 10.36 -40.00 3.09
CA LYS A 165 10.07 -40.56 4.42
C LYS A 165 8.59 -40.92 4.61
N LEU A 166 7.70 -40.11 4.04
CA LEU A 166 6.25 -40.36 4.01
C LEU A 166 5.87 -41.56 3.13
N LEU A 167 6.59 -41.79 2.03
CA LEU A 167 6.42 -42.98 1.19
C LEU A 167 7.04 -44.24 1.83
N GLY A 168 8.20 -44.12 2.49
CA GLY A 168 8.84 -45.24 3.20
C GLY A 168 8.10 -45.68 4.47
N GLY A 169 7.26 -44.82 5.05
CA GLY A 169 6.42 -45.12 6.22
C GLY A 169 5.05 -45.74 5.91
N LYS A 170 4.70 -45.96 4.63
CA LYS A 170 3.40 -46.53 4.21
C LYS A 170 3.38 -48.07 4.12
N ALA A 171 4.32 -48.74 4.77
CA ALA A 171 4.23 -50.18 5.05
C ALA A 171 3.96 -50.39 6.54
N VAL A 172 2.81 -49.89 7.02
CA VAL A 172 2.27 -50.28 8.33
C VAL A 172 0.86 -50.78 8.06
N SER A 173 0.67 -52.07 8.34
CA SER A 173 -0.51 -52.88 8.14
C SER A 173 -1.81 -52.19 8.56
N PHE A 174 -2.72 -51.97 7.61
CA PHE A 174 -4.13 -51.72 7.92
C PHE A 174 -4.79 -53.06 8.25
N ALA A 175 -4.86 -53.40 9.54
CA ALA A 175 -5.77 -54.44 10.01
C ALA A 175 -7.16 -53.81 10.16
N PHE A 176 -8.02 -54.02 9.17
CA PHE A 176 -9.45 -53.78 9.30
C PHE A 176 -10.12 -55.06 9.82
N ASN A 177 -10.97 -54.93 10.83
CA ASN A 177 -11.83 -56.01 11.32
C ASN A 177 -12.55 -56.73 10.17
N GLY A 178 -12.10 -57.93 9.83
CA GLY A 178 -12.97 -59.02 9.38
C GLY A 178 -13.27 -59.18 7.89
N LEU A 179 -12.59 -58.54 6.95
CA LEU A 179 -12.81 -58.80 5.51
C LEU A 179 -11.51 -59.17 4.79
N LYS A 180 -11.32 -60.47 4.55
CA LYS A 180 -10.33 -61.00 3.61
C LYS A 180 -10.85 -60.75 2.19
N ILE A 181 -10.16 -59.90 1.43
CA ILE A 181 -10.20 -59.95 -0.02
C ILE A 181 -8.84 -60.49 -0.45
N SER A 182 -8.82 -61.74 -0.90
CA SER A 182 -7.69 -62.33 -1.60
C SER A 182 -7.82 -62.01 -3.08
N GLU A 183 -6.92 -61.20 -3.62
CA GLU A 183 -6.62 -61.24 -5.06
C GLU A 183 -5.34 -62.07 -5.22
N TYR A 184 -5.54 -63.32 -5.63
CA TYR A 184 -4.54 -64.12 -6.31
C TYR A 184 -4.25 -63.44 -7.66
N ASN A 185 -3.00 -63.11 -7.93
CA ASN A 185 -2.49 -62.97 -9.29
C ASN A 185 -1.60 -64.19 -9.53
N GLU A 186 -2.07 -65.12 -10.37
CA GLU A 186 -1.19 -65.82 -11.32
C GLU A 186 -0.86 -64.87 -12.47
#